data_AF-A0A5P2XGM0-F1
#
_entry.id   AF-A0A5P2XGM0-F1
#
_cell.length_a   1.000
_cell.length_b   1.000
_cell.length_c   1.000
_cell.angle_alpha   90.00
_cell.angle_beta   90.00
_cell.angle_gamma   90.00
#
_symmetry.space_group_name_H-M   'P 1'
#
loop_
_entity.id
_entity.type
_entity.pdbx_description
1 polymer ?
#
loop_
_entity_poly.entity_id
_entity_poly.type
_entity_poly.pdbx_seq_one_letter_code
_entity_poly.pdbx_strand_id
1 'polypeptide(L)'
;MTSHPAPHGPHGSLMEADRTRRRPGSAEPAGREATRRGVALVRAYARGDSATIAAALDTTDPAVRAQLPSVTRDVLGLVVGVVLSGPRTLTPADVVRTADRIAAAGPPRHEPGTVRAVRAWASRDDAALRASWQDEGAGAHGRAVLAAALAVAAWGEAPFLHLLAAFDELTGARG
;
A
#
# COMPACT_ATOMS: atom_id res chain seq x y z
N MET A 1 15.08 51.26 33.92
CA MET A 1 14.87 50.20 34.93
C MET A 1 13.77 49.29 34.43
N THR A 2 14.08 47.99 34.44
CA THR A 2 13.30 46.76 34.15
C THR A 2 11.88 46.78 34.76
N SER A 3 10.83 46.13 34.25
CA SER A 3 10.71 44.70 33.92
C SER A 3 9.44 44.38 33.10
N HIS A 4 9.50 43.29 32.35
CA HIS A 4 8.39 42.58 31.69
C HIS A 4 7.46 41.89 32.72
N PRO A 5 6.19 41.63 32.36
CA PRO A 5 5.78 40.22 32.35
C PRO A 5 4.86 39.85 31.16
N ALA A 6 4.97 38.59 30.75
CA ALA A 6 4.12 37.91 29.78
C ALA A 6 3.45 36.68 30.47
N PRO A 7 2.66 35.83 29.79
CA PRO A 7 1.24 35.64 30.08
C PRO A 7 0.86 34.18 30.44
N HIS A 8 -0.20 33.96 31.20
CA HIS A 8 -0.80 32.62 31.32
C HIS A 8 -2.34 32.70 31.23
N GLY A 9 -2.84 32.46 30.01
CA GLY A 9 -4.22 32.06 29.76
C GLY A 9 -4.40 30.54 29.94
N PRO A 10 -5.64 30.06 30.20
CA PRO A 10 -5.89 28.69 30.62
C PRO A 10 -5.93 27.72 29.44
N HIS A 11 -4.83 27.00 29.19
CA HIS A 11 -4.80 25.79 28.35
C HIS A 11 -5.22 24.55 29.16
N GLY A 12 -6.50 24.49 29.52
CA GLY A 12 -7.05 23.39 30.34
C GLY A 12 -8.00 22.43 29.63
N SER A 13 -8.68 22.80 28.54
CA SER A 13 -9.88 22.05 28.09
C SER A 13 -9.78 21.30 26.77
N LEU A 14 -8.63 21.32 26.07
CA LEU A 14 -8.49 20.67 24.76
C LEU A 14 -7.88 19.25 24.79
N MET A 15 -7.32 18.83 25.93
CA MET A 15 -6.67 17.52 26.08
C MET A 15 -7.61 16.40 26.59
N GLU A 16 -8.84 16.73 26.99
CA GLU A 16 -9.80 15.74 27.52
C GLU A 16 -10.84 15.26 26.50
N ALA A 17 -11.12 16.05 25.46
CA ALA A 17 -12.12 15.70 24.45
C ALA A 17 -11.63 14.65 23.41
N ASP A 18 -10.33 14.40 23.31
CA ASP A 18 -9.76 13.53 22.26
C ASP A 18 -9.47 12.09 22.74
N ARG A 19 -9.53 11.82 24.05
CA ARG A 19 -9.31 10.47 24.59
C ARG A 19 -10.54 9.56 24.52
N THR A 20 -11.72 10.11 24.25
CA THR A 20 -12.98 9.35 24.23
C THR A 20 -13.43 8.92 22.83
N ARG A 21 -12.67 9.19 21.76
CA ARG A 21 -13.05 8.85 20.37
C ARG A 21 -12.22 7.78 19.65
N ARG A 22 -11.44 6.99 20.38
CA ARG A 22 -10.90 5.72 19.86
C ARG A 22 -11.13 4.63 20.88
N ARG A 23 -12.22 3.88 20.70
CA ARG A 23 -12.31 2.50 21.20
C ARG A 23 -11.20 1.70 20.50
N PRO A 24 -10.15 1.21 21.20
CA PRO A 24 -9.07 0.47 20.54
C PRO A 24 -9.42 -0.98 20.21
N GLY A 25 -10.62 -1.46 20.54
CA GLY A 25 -10.93 -2.90 20.52
C GLY A 25 -11.39 -3.49 19.17
N SER A 26 -11.87 -2.69 18.21
CA SER A 26 -12.46 -3.22 16.95
C SER A 26 -11.71 -2.83 15.67
N ALA A 27 -10.81 -1.84 15.72
CA ALA A 27 -10.00 -1.43 14.57
C ALA A 27 -8.79 -2.34 14.32
N GLU A 28 -8.29 -3.00 15.37
CA GLU A 28 -7.19 -3.95 15.29
C GLU A 28 -7.46 -5.18 14.40
N PRO A 29 -8.59 -5.91 14.55
CA PRO A 29 -8.88 -7.05 13.68
C PRO A 29 -9.12 -6.64 12.22
N ALA A 30 -9.82 -5.53 11.98
CA ALA A 30 -10.02 -4.99 10.63
C ALA A 30 -8.69 -4.55 10.00
N GLY A 31 -7.81 -3.92 10.78
CA GLY A 31 -6.46 -3.54 10.38
C GLY A 31 -5.62 -4.73 9.95
N ARG A 32 -5.56 -5.77 10.80
CA ARG A 32 -4.83 -7.00 10.49
C ARG A 32 -5.35 -7.68 9.23
N GLU A 33 -6.66 -7.77 9.06
CA GLU A 33 -7.25 -8.37 7.87
C GLU A 33 -7.04 -7.51 6.62
N ALA A 34 -7.11 -6.17 6.72
CA ALA A 34 -6.76 -5.27 5.63
C ALA A 34 -5.29 -5.43 5.22
N THR A 35 -4.38 -5.54 6.20
CA THR A 35 -2.96 -5.85 5.96
C THR A 35 -2.79 -7.18 5.23
N ARG A 36 -3.42 -8.25 5.74
CA ARG A 36 -3.39 -9.57 5.13
C ARG A 36 -3.88 -9.54 3.69
N ARG A 37 -5.02 -8.90 3.43
CA ARG A 37 -5.58 -8.74 2.08
C ARG A 37 -4.70 -7.89 1.16
N GLY A 38 -4.12 -6.80 1.67
CA GLY A 38 -3.19 -5.97 0.92
C GLY A 38 -1.92 -6.73 0.51
N VAL A 39 -1.32 -7.49 1.42
CA VAL A 39 -0.17 -8.36 1.11
C VAL A 39 -0.56 -9.47 0.14
N ALA A 40 -1.71 -10.11 0.33
CA ALA A 40 -2.23 -11.12 -0.58
C ALA A 40 -2.48 -10.56 -1.99
N LEU A 41 -2.94 -9.32 -2.10
CA LEU A 41 -3.15 -8.64 -3.38
C LEU A 41 -1.82 -8.44 -4.13
N VAL A 42 -0.78 -7.94 -3.45
CA VAL A 42 0.57 -7.79 -4.06
C VAL A 42 1.14 -9.15 -4.47
N ARG A 43 0.98 -10.16 -3.62
CA ARG A 43 1.42 -11.54 -3.89
C ARG A 43 0.72 -12.12 -5.12
N ALA A 44 -0.59 -11.91 -5.22
CA ALA A 44 -1.39 -12.42 -6.32
C ALA A 44 -1.02 -11.75 -7.65
N TYR A 45 -0.76 -10.45 -7.64
CA TYR A 45 -0.21 -9.77 -8.82
C TYR A 45 1.17 -10.31 -9.21
N ALA A 46 2.07 -10.53 -8.26
CA ALA A 46 3.38 -11.11 -8.58
C ALA A 46 3.28 -12.49 -9.25
N ARG A 47 2.28 -13.30 -8.89
CA ARG A 47 2.01 -14.63 -9.48
C ARG A 47 1.15 -14.62 -10.74
N GLY A 48 0.50 -13.50 -11.05
CA GLY A 48 -0.56 -13.47 -12.06
C GLY A 48 -1.81 -14.28 -11.68
N ASP A 49 -2.13 -14.39 -10.39
CA ASP A 49 -3.26 -15.17 -9.87
C ASP A 49 -4.53 -14.31 -9.77
N SER A 50 -5.35 -14.35 -10.83
CA SER A 50 -6.59 -13.58 -10.93
C SER A 50 -7.65 -13.95 -9.89
N ALA A 51 -7.71 -15.23 -9.47
CA ALA A 51 -8.66 -15.70 -8.47
C ALA A 51 -8.33 -15.12 -7.08
N THR A 52 -7.06 -15.14 -6.70
CA THR A 52 -6.61 -14.55 -5.43
C THR A 52 -6.73 -13.02 -5.46
N ILE A 53 -6.51 -12.36 -6.61
CA ILE A 53 -6.78 -10.92 -6.75
C ILE A 53 -8.25 -10.62 -6.44
N ALA A 54 -9.18 -11.38 -7.02
CA ALA A 54 -10.61 -11.19 -6.75
C ALA A 54 -10.95 -11.43 -5.27
N ALA A 55 -10.45 -12.52 -4.68
CA ALA A 55 -10.70 -12.86 -3.27
C ALA A 55 -10.13 -11.83 -2.28
N ALA A 56 -8.97 -11.24 -2.57
CA ALA A 56 -8.37 -10.20 -1.73
C ALA A 56 -9.22 -8.92 -1.67
N LEU A 57 -10.03 -8.68 -2.70
CA LEU A 57 -10.87 -7.49 -2.84
C LEU A 57 -12.31 -7.74 -2.40
N ASP A 58 -12.75 -9.00 -2.45
CA ASP A 58 -14.11 -9.42 -2.09
C ASP A 58 -14.27 -9.46 -0.56
N THR A 59 -14.33 -8.28 0.04
CA THR A 59 -14.66 -8.09 1.45
C THR A 59 -16.02 -7.44 1.60
N THR A 60 -16.90 -8.08 2.35
CA THR A 60 -18.17 -7.52 2.79
C THR A 60 -18.00 -6.56 3.98
N ASP A 61 -16.87 -6.61 4.68
CA ASP A 61 -16.55 -5.71 5.78
C ASP A 61 -16.14 -4.31 5.27
N PRO A 62 -16.93 -3.25 5.55
CA PRO A 62 -16.63 -1.90 5.12
C PRO A 62 -15.40 -1.30 5.81
N ALA A 63 -15.08 -1.71 7.04
CA ALA A 63 -13.90 -1.23 7.76
C ALA A 63 -12.61 -1.73 7.10
N VAL A 64 -12.59 -3.00 6.68
CA VAL A 64 -11.45 -3.56 5.92
C VAL A 64 -11.34 -2.89 4.55
N ARG A 65 -12.47 -2.68 3.86
CA ARG A 65 -12.50 -2.02 2.55
C ARG A 65 -11.91 -0.60 2.61
N ALA A 66 -12.30 0.18 3.62
CA ALA A 66 -11.81 1.55 3.80
C ALA A 66 -10.31 1.63 4.14
N GLN A 67 -9.72 0.56 4.67
CA GLN A 67 -8.29 0.54 5.06
C GLN A 67 -7.37 0.02 3.97
N LEU A 68 -7.89 -0.76 3.00
CA LEU A 68 -7.10 -1.35 1.92
C LEU A 68 -6.29 -0.33 1.10
N PRO A 69 -6.79 0.88 0.77
CA PRO A 69 -5.99 1.89 0.08
C PRO A 69 -4.79 2.37 0.89
N SER A 70 -4.94 2.53 2.21
CA SER A 70 -3.84 2.94 3.09
C SER A 70 -2.82 1.82 3.26
N VAL A 71 -3.26 0.58 3.47
CA VAL A 71 -2.37 -0.58 3.56
C VAL A 71 -1.54 -0.75 2.28
N THR A 72 -2.17 -0.68 1.11
CA THR A 72 -1.45 -0.83 -0.17
C THR A 72 -0.47 0.32 -0.42
N ARG A 73 -0.76 1.52 0.10
CA ARG A 73 0.19 2.64 0.12
C ARG A 73 1.39 2.35 1.02
N ASP A 74 1.16 1.82 2.21
CA ASP A 74 2.23 1.48 3.16
C ASP A 74 3.13 0.37 2.60
N VAL A 75 2.53 -0.67 2.01
CA VAL A 75 3.25 -1.75 1.33
C VAL A 75 4.11 -1.20 0.18
N LEU A 76 3.54 -0.34 -0.67
CA LEU A 76 4.31 0.30 -1.74
C LEU A 76 5.48 1.12 -1.18
N GLY A 77 5.24 1.93 -0.14
CA GLY A 77 6.27 2.73 0.50
C GLY A 77 7.42 1.87 1.04
N LEU A 78 7.10 0.73 1.65
CA LEU A 78 8.07 -0.23 2.14
C LEU A 78 8.87 -0.86 0.99
N VAL A 79 8.21 -1.34 -0.06
CA VAL A 79 8.88 -1.91 -1.23
C VAL A 79 9.82 -0.89 -1.88
N VAL A 80 9.35 0.35 -2.08
CA VAL A 80 10.18 1.44 -2.60
C VAL A 80 11.39 1.67 -1.70
N GLY A 81 11.21 1.74 -0.38
CA GLY A 81 12.30 1.92 0.58
C GLY A 81 13.36 0.82 0.49
N VAL A 82 12.95 -0.45 0.44
CA VAL A 82 13.88 -1.60 0.35
C VAL A 82 14.57 -1.65 -1.02
N VAL A 83 13.81 -1.52 -2.11
CA VAL A 83 14.36 -1.58 -3.48
C VAL A 83 15.36 -0.44 -3.71
N LEU A 84 15.06 0.77 -3.28
CA LEU A 84 15.94 1.93 -3.48
C LEU A 84 17.16 1.96 -2.55
N SER A 85 17.16 1.15 -1.51
CA SER A 85 18.30 0.97 -0.61
C SER A 85 19.33 -0.07 -1.13
N GLY A 86 18.97 -0.84 -2.17
CA GLY A 86 19.86 -1.79 -2.83
C GLY A 86 20.71 -1.20 -3.98
N PRO A 87 21.64 -1.97 -4.55
CA PRO A 87 22.40 -1.59 -5.75
C PRO A 87 21.46 -1.25 -6.93
N ARG A 88 21.71 -0.11 -7.59
CA ARG A 88 20.80 0.48 -8.59
C ARG A 88 20.95 -0.11 -9.99
N THR A 89 20.57 -1.37 -10.18
CA THR A 89 20.48 -2.00 -11.52
C THR A 89 19.10 -1.88 -12.15
N LEU A 90 18.08 -1.51 -11.36
CA LEU A 90 16.70 -1.41 -11.79
C LEU A 90 16.43 -0.15 -12.63
N THR A 91 15.90 -0.32 -13.84
CA THR A 91 15.44 0.80 -14.67
C THR A 91 13.92 0.98 -14.59
N PRO A 92 13.39 2.21 -14.78
CA PRO A 92 11.95 2.42 -14.89
C PRO A 92 11.30 1.60 -16.00
N ALA A 93 12.01 1.34 -17.10
CA ALA A 93 11.53 0.53 -18.20
C ALA A 93 11.30 -0.94 -17.80
N ASP A 94 12.16 -1.50 -16.95
CA ASP A 94 11.99 -2.88 -16.44
C ASP A 94 10.77 -3.00 -15.55
N VAL A 95 10.49 -1.96 -14.74
CA VAL A 95 9.28 -1.90 -13.91
C VAL A 95 8.03 -1.79 -14.77
N VAL A 96 8.02 -0.94 -15.80
CA VAL A 96 6.88 -0.81 -16.74
C VAL A 96 6.62 -2.14 -17.45
N ARG A 97 7.65 -2.78 -18.00
CA ARG A 97 7.52 -4.07 -18.68
C ARG A 97 6.97 -5.14 -17.74
N THR A 98 7.46 -5.18 -16.50
CA THR A 98 7.00 -6.12 -15.49
C THR A 98 5.55 -5.84 -15.08
N ALA A 99 5.19 -4.56 -14.92
CA ALA A 99 3.83 -4.12 -14.60
C ALA A 99 2.84 -4.48 -15.70
N ASP A 100 3.15 -4.21 -16.97
CA ASP A 100 2.28 -4.54 -18.11
C ASP A 100 2.00 -6.06 -18.14
N ARG A 101 3.02 -6.89 -17.87
CA ARG A 101 2.87 -8.34 -17.78
C ARG A 101 1.94 -8.77 -16.65
N ILE A 102 2.13 -8.25 -15.44
CA ILE A 102 1.36 -8.72 -14.26
C ILE A 102 -0.03 -8.07 -14.15
N ALA A 103 -0.21 -6.85 -14.70
CA ALA A 103 -1.49 -6.16 -14.69
C ALA A 103 -2.55 -6.90 -15.51
N ALA A 104 -2.15 -7.66 -16.53
CA ALA A 104 -3.02 -8.51 -17.34
C ALA A 104 -3.76 -9.60 -16.53
N ALA A 105 -3.28 -9.95 -15.33
CA ALA A 105 -3.98 -10.85 -14.42
C ALA A 105 -5.08 -10.16 -13.58
N GLY A 106 -5.09 -8.82 -13.56
CA GLY A 106 -6.05 -8.03 -12.81
C GLY A 106 -7.42 -7.94 -13.48
N PRO A 107 -8.45 -7.42 -12.77
CA PRO A 107 -9.76 -7.19 -13.37
C PRO A 107 -9.68 -6.17 -14.52
N PRO A 108 -10.34 -6.41 -15.67
CA PRO A 108 -10.23 -5.57 -16.87
C PRO A 108 -10.54 -4.08 -16.62
N ARG A 109 -11.45 -3.81 -15.69
CA ARG A 109 -11.88 -2.45 -15.32
C ARG A 109 -10.80 -1.60 -14.64
N HIS A 110 -9.77 -2.22 -14.06
CA HIS A 110 -8.72 -1.52 -13.30
C HIS A 110 -7.36 -1.51 -14.02
N GLU A 111 -7.20 -2.34 -15.05
CA GLU A 111 -5.97 -2.44 -15.84
C GLU A 111 -5.52 -1.07 -16.42
N PRO A 112 -6.40 -0.24 -17.05
CA PRO A 112 -5.96 1.02 -17.64
C PRO A 112 -5.46 2.04 -16.60
N GLY A 113 -6.13 2.11 -15.44
CA GLY A 113 -5.73 3.00 -14.34
C GLY A 113 -4.41 2.58 -13.71
N THR A 114 -4.19 1.28 -13.60
CA THR A 114 -2.98 0.69 -13.03
C THR A 114 -1.76 0.92 -13.93
N VAL A 115 -1.89 0.65 -15.23
CA VAL A 115 -0.82 0.90 -16.21
C VAL A 115 -0.48 2.40 -16.27
N ARG A 116 -1.49 3.27 -16.21
CA ARG A 116 -1.28 4.73 -16.16
C ARG A 116 -0.51 5.16 -14.90
N ALA A 117 -0.83 4.59 -13.74
CA ALA A 117 -0.11 4.87 -12.50
C ALA A 117 1.38 4.49 -12.61
N VAL A 118 1.69 3.30 -13.15
CA VAL A 118 3.09 2.85 -13.30
C VAL A 118 3.85 3.72 -14.30
N ARG A 119 3.22 4.12 -15.41
CA ARG A 119 3.83 5.03 -16.38
C ARG A 119 4.07 6.42 -15.78
N ALA A 120 3.13 6.96 -15.01
CA ALA A 120 3.32 8.21 -14.29
C ALA A 120 4.50 8.15 -13.31
N TRP A 121 4.63 7.04 -12.57
CA TRP A 121 5.81 6.79 -11.72
C TRP A 121 7.11 6.75 -12.54
N ALA A 122 7.13 6.01 -13.66
CA ALA A 122 8.32 5.87 -14.49
C ALA A 122 8.79 7.19 -15.11
N SER A 123 7.84 8.07 -15.45
CA SER A 123 8.08 9.43 -15.95
C SER A 123 8.34 10.47 -14.84
N ARG A 124 8.27 10.09 -13.56
CA ARG A 124 8.34 11.00 -12.40
C ARG A 124 7.28 12.12 -12.44
N ASP A 125 6.10 11.80 -12.96
CA ASP A 125 4.95 12.70 -12.97
C ASP A 125 4.11 12.49 -11.69
N ASP A 126 4.51 13.17 -10.62
CA ASP A 126 3.85 13.08 -9.31
C ASP A 126 2.40 13.57 -9.32
N ALA A 127 2.04 14.45 -10.26
CA ALA A 127 0.68 14.96 -10.39
C ALA A 127 -0.22 13.89 -11.02
N ALA A 128 0.20 13.29 -12.13
CA ALA A 128 -0.51 12.18 -12.77
C ALA A 128 -0.56 10.95 -11.86
N LEU A 129 0.51 10.67 -11.12
CA LEU A 129 0.56 9.57 -10.16
C LEU A 129 -0.48 9.77 -9.05
N ARG A 130 -0.54 10.96 -8.44
CA ARG A 130 -1.58 11.27 -7.44
C ARG A 130 -2.99 11.23 -8.01
N ALA A 131 -3.19 11.69 -9.24
CA ALA A 131 -4.49 11.62 -9.91
C ALA A 131 -4.95 10.17 -10.15
N SER A 132 -4.03 9.26 -10.47
CA SER A 132 -4.32 7.83 -10.69
C SER A 132 -4.82 7.10 -9.44
N TRP A 133 -4.70 7.72 -8.28
CA TRP A 133 -5.01 7.15 -6.96
C TRP A 133 -6.28 7.71 -6.31
N GLN A 134 -6.99 8.63 -6.97
CA GLN A 134 -8.17 9.30 -6.42
C GLN A 134 -9.37 8.37 -6.27
N ASP A 135 -9.50 7.39 -7.16
CA ASP A 135 -10.42 6.26 -6.96
C ASP A 135 -9.74 5.30 -5.98
N GLU A 136 -10.33 5.12 -4.80
CA GLU A 136 -9.77 4.29 -3.72
C GLU A 136 -9.54 2.83 -4.16
N GLY A 137 -10.46 2.28 -4.94
CA GLY A 137 -10.37 0.91 -5.47
C GLY A 137 -9.29 0.80 -6.53
N ALA A 138 -9.32 1.67 -7.54
CA ALA A 138 -8.29 1.70 -8.59
C ALA A 138 -6.90 2.04 -8.01
N GLY A 139 -6.84 2.85 -6.95
CA GLY A 139 -5.63 3.21 -6.24
C GLY A 139 -5.00 2.03 -5.51
N ALA A 140 -5.80 1.17 -4.88
CA ALA A 140 -5.29 -0.06 -4.27
C ALA A 140 -4.67 -1.00 -5.33
N HIS A 141 -5.32 -1.17 -6.48
CA HIS A 141 -4.80 -1.94 -7.61
C HIS A 141 -3.49 -1.36 -8.16
N GLY A 142 -3.47 -0.06 -8.47
CA GLY A 142 -2.30 0.61 -9.03
C GLY A 142 -1.08 0.53 -8.12
N ARG A 143 -1.28 0.70 -6.81
CA ARG A 143 -0.19 0.56 -5.82
C ARG A 143 0.27 -0.88 -5.68
N ALA A 144 -0.64 -1.85 -5.66
CA ALA A 144 -0.28 -3.26 -5.55
C ALA A 144 0.53 -3.74 -6.77
N VAL A 145 0.13 -3.35 -7.98
CA VAL A 145 0.88 -3.65 -9.20
C VAL A 145 2.22 -2.95 -9.21
N LEU A 146 2.30 -1.67 -8.85
CA LEU A 146 3.58 -0.97 -8.80
C LEU A 146 4.53 -1.61 -7.78
N ALA A 147 4.03 -1.99 -6.60
CA ALA A 147 4.81 -2.69 -5.58
C ALA A 147 5.30 -4.06 -6.09
N ALA A 148 4.42 -4.87 -6.67
CA ALA A 148 4.79 -6.16 -7.24
C ALA A 148 5.80 -6.01 -8.38
N ALA A 149 5.59 -5.06 -9.29
CA ALA A 149 6.48 -4.81 -10.43
C ALA A 149 7.87 -4.35 -9.97
N LEU A 150 7.95 -3.46 -8.98
CA LEU A 150 9.22 -3.03 -8.38
C LEU A 150 9.98 -4.21 -7.77
N ALA A 151 9.31 -5.00 -6.93
CA ALA A 151 9.94 -6.11 -6.23
C ALA A 151 10.37 -7.23 -7.20
N VAL A 152 9.51 -7.60 -8.15
CA VAL A 152 9.80 -8.63 -9.15
C VAL A 152 10.91 -8.19 -10.10
N ALA A 153 10.93 -6.93 -10.52
CA ALA A 153 12.00 -6.43 -11.38
C ALA A 153 13.33 -6.28 -10.62
N ALA A 154 13.31 -5.99 -9.31
CA ALA A 154 14.51 -5.85 -8.50
C ALA A 154 15.12 -7.19 -8.05
N TRP A 155 14.28 -8.14 -7.65
CA TRP A 155 14.72 -9.39 -6.98
C TRP A 155 14.31 -10.66 -7.71
N GLY A 156 13.48 -10.56 -8.74
CA GLY A 156 12.82 -11.71 -9.35
C GLY A 156 11.57 -12.15 -8.59
N GLU A 157 10.73 -12.95 -9.26
CA GLU A 157 9.46 -13.41 -8.72
C GLU A 157 9.64 -14.37 -7.53
N ALA A 158 10.44 -15.43 -7.70
CA ALA A 158 10.59 -16.44 -6.67
C ALA A 158 11.16 -15.90 -5.34
N PRO A 159 12.24 -15.07 -5.34
CA PRO A 159 12.75 -14.47 -4.10
C PRO A 159 11.73 -13.57 -3.42
N PHE A 160 10.97 -12.78 -4.19
CA PHE A 160 9.93 -11.93 -3.65
C PHE A 160 8.80 -12.73 -3.00
N LEU A 161 8.34 -13.81 -3.66
CA LEU A 161 7.28 -14.67 -3.10
C LEU A 161 7.73 -15.43 -1.85
N HIS A 162 9.01 -15.79 -1.76
CA HIS A 162 9.59 -16.38 -0.56
C HIS A 162 9.61 -15.39 0.60
N LEU A 163 9.99 -14.13 0.34
CA LEU A 163 9.95 -13.05 1.34
C LEU A 163 8.53 -12.83 1.87
N LEU A 164 7.53 -12.77 0.98
CA LEU A 164 6.13 -12.62 1.38
C LEU A 164 5.63 -13.82 2.21
N ALA A 165 6.04 -15.04 1.86
CA ALA A 165 5.71 -16.22 2.65
C ALA A 165 6.31 -16.16 4.06
N ALA A 166 7.57 -15.76 4.18
CA ALA A 166 8.21 -15.57 5.49
C ALA A 166 7.53 -14.47 6.31
N PHE A 167 7.08 -13.39 5.67
CA PHE A 167 6.31 -12.35 6.34
C PHE A 167 4.95 -12.86 6.85
N ASP A 168 4.23 -13.64 6.04
CA ASP A 168 2.97 -14.28 6.44
C ASP A 168 3.17 -15.23 7.64
N GLU A 169 4.24 -16.03 7.65
CA GLU A 169 4.58 -16.92 8.77
C GLU A 169 4.87 -16.14 10.05
N LEU A 170 5.68 -15.06 9.97
CA LEU A 170 6.05 -14.23 11.12
C LEU A 170 4.88 -13.46 11.71
N THR A 171 3.91 -13.07 10.86
CA THR A 171 2.72 -12.33 11.28
C THR A 171 1.59 -13.26 11.73
N GLY A 172 1.50 -14.47 11.17
CA GLY A 172 0.56 -15.52 11.58
C GLY A 172 0.93 -16.21 12.88
N ALA A 173 2.23 -16.32 13.22
CA ALA A 173 2.70 -16.92 14.47
C ALA A 173 2.45 -16.06 15.73
N ARG A 174 1.93 -14.84 15.58
CA ARG A 174 1.59 -13.92 16.69
C ARG A 174 0.07 -13.78 16.91
N GLY A 175 -0.74 -14.66 16.32
CA GLY A 175 -2.19 -14.73 16.48
C GLY A 175 -2.63 -15.63 17.63
#